data_AF-A0A2T0SYA1-F1
#
_entry.id   AF-A0A2T0SYA1-F1
#
_cell.length_a   1.000
_cell.length_b   1.000
_cell.length_c   1.000
_cell.angle_alpha   90.00
_cell.angle_beta   90.00
_cell.angle_gamma   90.00
#
_symmetry.space_group_name_H-M   'P 1'
#
loop_
_entity.id
_entity.type
_entity.pdbx_description
1 polymer ?
#
loop_
_entity_poly.entity_id
_entity_poly.type
_entity_poly.pdbx_seq_one_letter_code
_entity_poly.pdbx_strand_id
1 'polypeptide(L)'
;MYNDLTDLQVGEFVRLVDTTDEELEKTNYQIGRIYRVKKIPEIGATGPTFFWFNHYIELDGLVWLDGVTSYHTHPRIYSRCFERIHPFQARVAQALHQLNQPTYE
;
A
#
# COMPACT_ATOMS: atom_id res chain seq x y z
N MET A 1 19.68 0.51 1.25
CA MET A 1 19.06 -0.73 0.76
C MET A 1 17.71 -0.35 0.22
N TYR A 2 17.44 -0.60 -1.06
CA TYR A 2 16.08 -0.45 -1.58
C TYR A 2 15.24 -1.59 -1.01
N ASN A 3 14.08 -1.27 -0.43
CA ASN A 3 13.10 -2.28 -0.04
C ASN A 3 12.55 -2.89 -1.32
N ASP A 4 13.16 -3.99 -1.74
CA ASP A 4 12.70 -4.77 -2.88
C ASP A 4 11.43 -5.52 -2.46
N LEU A 5 10.27 -5.01 -2.87
CA LEU A 5 8.96 -5.63 -2.65
C LEU A 5 8.49 -6.40 -3.89
N THR A 6 9.40 -6.81 -4.77
CA THR A 6 9.08 -7.57 -5.99
C THR A 6 8.50 -8.96 -5.70
N ASP A 7 8.78 -9.51 -4.51
CA ASP A 7 8.30 -10.81 -4.03
C ASP A 7 7.09 -10.70 -3.08
N LEU A 8 6.49 -9.52 -2.96
CA LEU A 8 5.32 -9.30 -2.11
C LEU A 8 4.19 -10.24 -2.52
N GLN A 9 3.43 -10.73 -1.53
CA GLN A 9 2.27 -11.59 -1.77
C GLN A 9 0.98 -10.93 -1.31
N VAL A 10 -0.12 -11.27 -1.97
CA VAL A 10 -1.46 -10.88 -1.50
C VAL A 10 -1.68 -11.43 -0.09
N GLY A 11 -2.15 -10.56 0.80
CA GLY A 11 -2.38 -10.86 2.20
C GLY A 11 -1.22 -10.47 3.13
N GLU A 12 -0.03 -10.15 2.61
CA GLU A 12 1.07 -9.62 3.41
C GLU A 12 0.78 -8.21 3.94
N PHE A 13 1.58 -7.77 4.91
CA PHE A 13 1.47 -6.46 5.52
C PHE A 13 2.65 -5.58 5.13
N VAL A 14 2.34 -4.32 4.82
CA VAL A 14 3.33 -3.30 4.50
C VAL A 14 3.05 -2.03 5.29
N ARG A 15 4.08 -1.25 5.58
CA ARG A 15 3.97 0.06 6.22
C ARG A 15 4.41 1.14 5.26
N LEU A 16 3.62 2.19 5.14
CA LEU A 16 4.04 3.38 4.38
C LEU A 16 5.15 4.07 5.18
N VAL A 17 6.31 4.28 4.54
CA VAL A 17 7.49 4.90 5.17
C VAL A 17 8.06 6.07 4.38
N ASP A 18 7.56 6.29 3.16
CA ASP A 18 7.97 7.38 2.31
C ASP A 18 6.73 8.09 1.75
N THR A 19 6.79 9.41 1.68
CA THR A 19 5.72 10.27 1.13
C THR A 19 6.10 10.92 -0.20
N THR A 20 7.19 10.50 -0.83
CA THR A 20 7.69 11.09 -2.09
C THR A 20 6.83 10.81 -3.33
N ASP A 21 5.77 10.02 -3.21
CA ASP A 21 4.85 9.75 -4.31
C ASP A 21 3.75 10.82 -4.38
N GLU A 22 3.69 11.53 -5.51
CA GLU A 22 2.72 12.61 -5.78
C GLU A 22 1.26 12.14 -5.76
N GLU A 23 1.00 10.86 -5.99
CA GLU A 23 -0.34 10.30 -5.92
C GLU A 23 -0.82 10.12 -4.47
N LEU A 24 0.07 10.17 -3.46
CA LEU A 24 -0.33 10.05 -2.06
C LEU A 24 -1.27 11.17 -1.61
N GLU A 25 -1.09 12.39 -2.11
CA GLU A 25 -1.96 13.52 -1.77
C GLU A 25 -3.42 13.31 -2.20
N LYS A 26 -3.64 12.46 -3.20
CA LYS A 26 -4.96 12.10 -3.72
C LYS A 26 -5.59 10.93 -2.98
N THR A 27 -5.01 10.48 -1.88
CA THR A 27 -5.41 9.28 -1.14
C THR A 27 -5.50 9.53 0.36
N ASN A 28 -6.16 8.61 1.08
CA ASN A 28 -6.18 8.59 2.54
C ASN A 28 -4.97 7.85 3.17
N TYR A 29 -3.84 7.75 2.46
CA TYR A 29 -2.63 7.13 2.98
C TYR A 29 -2.04 7.93 4.14
N GLN A 30 -1.50 7.22 5.14
CA GLN A 30 -0.91 7.81 6.34
C GLN A 30 0.47 7.21 6.56
N ILE A 31 1.47 8.09 6.70
CA ILE A 31 2.83 7.69 7.04
C ILE A 31 2.84 6.88 8.34
N GLY A 32 3.58 5.78 8.37
CA GLY A 32 3.66 4.87 9.51
C GLY A 32 2.48 3.91 9.68
N ARG A 33 1.39 4.06 8.91
CA ARG A 33 0.24 3.14 8.96
C ARG A 33 0.57 1.83 8.26
N ILE A 34 0.08 0.74 8.84
CA ILE A 34 0.20 -0.61 8.30
C ILE A 34 -1.05 -0.92 7.48
N TYR A 35 -0.81 -1.47 6.29
CA TYR A 35 -1.82 -1.84 5.33
C TYR A 35 -1.63 -3.30 4.93
N ARG A 36 -2.74 -3.95 4.54
CA ARG A 36 -2.71 -5.30 4.00
C ARG A 36 -2.71 -5.24 2.48
N VAL A 37 -1.84 -6.02 1.85
CA VAL A 37 -1.77 -6.15 0.40
C VAL A 37 -3.01 -6.89 -0.08
N LYS A 38 -3.83 -6.22 -0.88
CA LYS A 38 -5.07 -6.77 -1.42
C LYS A 38 -4.85 -7.36 -2.80
N LYS A 39 -4.09 -6.65 -3.64
CA LYS A 39 -3.80 -7.10 -5.00
C LYS A 39 -2.44 -6.58 -5.45
N ILE A 40 -1.73 -7.44 -6.16
CA ILE A 40 -0.51 -7.10 -6.88
C ILE A 40 -0.87 -7.26 -8.35
N PRO A 41 -0.87 -6.19 -9.16
CA PRO A 41 -1.15 -6.30 -10.57
C PRO A 41 -0.17 -7.30 -11.21
N GLU A 42 -0.70 -8.32 -11.88
CA GLU A 42 0.13 -9.26 -12.62
C GLU A 42 0.91 -8.49 -13.69
N ILE A 43 2.24 -8.61 -13.64
CA ILE A 43 3.10 -8.14 -14.71
C ILE A 43 2.95 -9.14 -15.86
N GLY A 44 2.07 -8.83 -16.80
CA GLY A 44 1.98 -9.52 -18.08
C GLY A 44 0.68 -10.26 -18.32
N ALA A 45 -0.35 -9.53 -18.76
CA ALA A 45 -1.47 -10.12 -19.49
C ALA A 45 -1.65 -9.57 -20.92
N THR A 46 -0.77 -8.68 -21.40
CA THR A 46 -0.78 -8.23 -22.81
C THR A 46 0.62 -7.86 -23.31
N GLY A 47 1.33 -8.85 -23.87
CA GLY A 47 2.33 -8.63 -24.92
C GLY A 47 3.79 -8.43 -24.49
N PRO A 48 4.74 -8.73 -25.41
CA PRO A 48 6.18 -8.68 -25.15
C PRO A 48 6.74 -7.27 -25.38
N THR A 49 6.37 -6.30 -24.56
CA THR A 49 7.02 -4.96 -24.55
C THR A 49 6.63 -4.24 -23.26
N PHE A 50 7.61 -3.54 -22.65
CA PHE A 50 7.55 -2.78 -21.38
C PHE A 50 7.95 -3.55 -20.11
N PHE A 51 9.22 -3.97 -20.12
CA PHE A 51 10.05 -4.00 -18.93
C PHE A 51 10.14 -2.59 -18.29
N TRP A 52 10.30 -2.54 -16.95
CA TRP A 52 10.88 -1.45 -16.14
C TRP A 52 10.01 -0.37 -15.46
N PHE A 53 8.68 -0.43 -15.43
CA PHE A 53 7.91 0.64 -14.75
C PHE A 53 6.94 0.10 -13.70
N ASN A 54 7.35 0.30 -12.45
CA ASN A 54 6.48 0.64 -11.34
C ASN A 54 5.57 -0.48 -10.82
N HIS A 55 6.12 -1.32 -9.94
CA HIS A 55 5.32 -2.21 -9.10
C HIS A 55 4.45 -1.34 -8.19
N TYR A 56 3.18 -1.19 -8.56
CA TYR A 56 2.15 -0.62 -7.70
C TYR A 56 1.48 -1.75 -6.93
N ILE A 57 1.08 -1.47 -5.69
CA ILE A 57 0.38 -2.43 -4.85
C ILE A 57 -0.96 -1.84 -4.44
N GLU A 58 -2.04 -2.61 -4.60
CA GLU A 58 -3.36 -2.25 -4.09
C GLU A 58 -3.46 -2.74 -2.65
N LEU A 59 -3.79 -1.84 -1.71
CA LEU A 59 -3.91 -2.19 -0.30
C LEU A 59 -5.36 -2.02 0.20
N ASP A 60 -5.66 -2.69 1.31
CA ASP A 60 -6.97 -2.61 1.97
C ASP A 60 -7.22 -1.22 2.59
N GLY A 61 -8.47 -0.74 2.48
CA GLY A 61 -8.93 0.48 3.16
C GLY A 61 -8.53 1.79 2.50
N LEU A 62 -8.03 1.73 1.27
CA LEU A 62 -7.64 2.91 0.50
C LEU A 62 -8.83 3.56 -0.18
N VAL A 63 -8.94 4.87 -0.01
CA VAL A 63 -9.96 5.70 -0.64
C VAL A 63 -9.26 6.83 -1.38
N TRP A 64 -9.69 7.04 -2.62
CA TRP A 64 -9.27 8.17 -3.44
C TRP A 64 -10.04 9.43 -3.00
N LEU A 65 -9.33 10.54 -2.78
CA LEU A 65 -9.89 11.79 -2.24
C LEU A 65 -10.41 12.73 -3.33
N ASP A 66 -9.82 12.71 -4.53
CA ASP A 66 -10.17 13.62 -5.65
C ASP A 66 -10.99 12.91 -6.74
N GLY A 67 -12.32 13.03 -6.70
CA GLY A 67 -13.24 12.33 -7.60
C GLY A 67 -13.19 12.72 -9.09
N VAL A 68 -12.23 13.51 -9.55
CA VAL A 68 -12.16 14.04 -10.93
C VAL A 68 -11.06 13.35 -11.74
N THR A 69 -11.28 12.10 -12.14
CA THR A 69 -11.12 11.60 -13.53
C THR A 69 -11.26 10.08 -13.55
N SER A 70 -12.24 9.65 -14.34
CA SER A 70 -12.41 8.29 -14.84
C SER A 70 -11.14 7.82 -15.56
N TYR A 71 -10.86 6.51 -15.45
CA TYR A 71 -9.97 5.63 -16.24
C TYR A 71 -8.88 4.86 -15.47
N HIS A 72 -8.59 5.19 -14.21
CA HIS A 72 -7.75 4.35 -13.34
C HIS A 72 -8.49 4.04 -12.05
N THR A 73 -9.06 2.84 -11.96
CA THR A 73 -10.04 2.46 -10.93
C THR A 73 -9.52 2.37 -9.50
N HIS A 74 -8.22 2.57 -9.23
CA HIS A 74 -7.64 2.46 -7.89
C HIS A 74 -6.42 3.36 -7.73
N PRO A 75 -6.19 3.91 -6.51
CA PRO A 75 -4.95 4.63 -6.21
C PRO A 75 -3.75 3.71 -6.33
N ARG A 76 -2.71 4.18 -7.01
CA ARG A 76 -1.50 3.43 -7.32
C ARG A 76 -0.32 4.11 -6.66
N ILE A 77 0.19 3.53 -5.57
CA ILE A 77 1.38 4.04 -4.88
C ILE A 77 2.57 3.14 -5.20
N TYR A 78 3.72 3.75 -5.49
CA TYR A 78 4.94 3.01 -5.76
C TYR A 78 5.31 2.11 -4.57
N SER A 79 5.61 0.84 -4.85
CA SER A 79 6.11 -0.12 -3.86
C SER A 79 7.29 0.42 -3.03
N ARG A 80 8.17 1.25 -3.62
CA ARG A 80 9.30 1.88 -2.90
C ARG A 80 8.87 2.73 -1.69
N CYS A 81 7.62 3.21 -1.66
CA CYS A 81 7.11 4.00 -0.55
C CYS A 81 6.76 3.16 0.68
N PHE A 82 6.84 1.84 0.53
CA PHE A 82 6.49 0.89 1.55
C PHE A 82 7.70 0.09 2.02
N GLU A 83 7.58 -0.41 3.24
CA GLU A 83 8.44 -1.47 3.76
C GLU A 83 7.58 -2.69 4.10
N ARG A 84 8.15 -3.89 3.90
CA ARG A 84 7.51 -5.12 4.34
C ARG A 84 7.52 -5.18 5.86
N ILE A 85 6.38 -5.50 6.45
CA ILE A 85 6.24 -5.70 7.88
C ILE A 85 6.04 -7.18 8.16
N HIS A 86 6.81 -7.71 9.11
CA HIS A 86 6.64 -9.09 9.54
C HIS A 86 5.24 -9.28 10.15
N PRO A 87 4.52 -10.38 9.87
CA PRO A 87 3.15 -10.59 10.37
C PRO A 87 3.01 -10.44 11.89
N PHE A 88 4.04 -10.81 12.66
CA PHE A 88 4.08 -10.58 14.10
C PHE A 88 4.06 -9.08 14.46
N GLN A 89 4.89 -8.27 13.81
CA GLN A 89 4.92 -6.81 14.02
C GLN A 89 3.60 -6.16 13.62
N ALA A 90 2.98 -6.62 12.54
CA ALA A 90 1.66 -6.16 12.12
C ALA A 90 0.59 -6.44 13.18
N ARG A 91 0.58 -7.65 13.76
CA ARG A 91 -0.34 -8.01 14.86
C ARG A 91 -0.09 -7.20 16.13
N VAL A 92 1.17 -6.98 16.50
CA VAL A 92 1.52 -6.15 17.67
C VAL A 92 1.02 -4.72 17.46
N ALA A 93 1.27 -4.13 16.30
CA ALA A 93 0.79 -2.79 15.98
C ALA A 93 -0.74 -2.68 15.96
N GLN A 94 -1.44 -3.68 15.42
CA GLN A 94 -2.91 -3.75 15.47
C GLN A 94 -3.44 -3.84 16.91
N ALA A 95 -2.83 -4.69 17.74
CA ALA A 95 -3.20 -4.84 19.15
C ALA A 95 -2.96 -3.55 19.95
N LEU A 96 -1.81 -2.89 19.73
CA LEU A 96 -1.51 -1.59 20.33
C LEU A 96 -2.51 -0.51 19.87
N HIS A 97 -2.91 -0.52 18.60
CA HIS A 97 -3.91 0.41 18.11
C HIS A 97 -5.26 0.21 18.80
N GLN A 98 -5.72 -1.04 18.98
CA GLN A 98 -6.95 -1.37 19.70
C GLN A 98 -6.91 -0.93 21.17
N LEU A 99 -5.79 -1.10 21.85
CA LEU A 99 -5.61 -0.68 23.25
C LEU A 99 -5.61 0.85 23.43
N ASN A 100 -5.20 1.59 22.39
CA ASN A 100 -5.11 3.05 22.43
C ASN A 100 -6.35 3.75 21.86
N GLN A 101 -7.39 3.02 21.44
CA GLN A 101 -8.66 3.65 21.08
C GLN A 101 -9.42 4.01 22.36
N PRO A 102 -9.81 5.28 22.54
CA PRO A 102 -10.63 5.67 23.69
C PRO A 102 -11.95 4.92 23.61
N THR A 103 -12.20 4.08 24.61
CA THR A 103 -13.54 3.57 24.90
C THR A 103 -14.39 4.77 25.30
N TYR A 104 -15.16 5.32 24.34
CA TYR A 104 -16.28 6.18 24.67
C TYR A 104 -17.37 5.28 25.23
N GLU A 105 -17.49 5.26 26.56
CA GLU A 105 -18.71 4.84 27.29
C GLU A 105 -19.75 5.96 27.28
#